data_AF-H3RJ89-F1
#
_entry.id   AF-H3RJ89-F1
#
_cell.length_a   1.000
_cell.length_b   1.000
_cell.length_c   1.000
_cell.angle_alpha   90.00
_cell.angle_beta   90.00
_cell.angle_gamma   90.00
#
_symmetry.space_group_name_H-M   'P 1'
#
loop_
_entity.id
_entity.type
_entity.pdbx_description
1 polymer ?
#
loop_
_entity_poly.entity_id
_entity_poly.type
_entity_poly.pdbx_seq_one_letter_code
_entity_poly.pdbx_strand_id
1 'polypeptide(L)'
;MANAVGMLVSFALSFTIAWLRLNPLWLTLSVITVTLVPYVIKRYCFYQQHQEQFPPRETRTLYLRYLLYAGLPLAISSIFISVQVKTAQMFLAGIASARELGLFAAANTIAASWIFIPVALITSCFSEIFRARGDEAVRLTARLNGYVMAVSLLMLFIVALWGEHIIVALYGPAYRQSGNLITLLSLATSFSAMGTVAYRFMVKEGGFDYLLKKIICLVLISIPLSWWLIQGYGIMGATWSVFLSELLSLTVMNYFFKRGVIQKIQVSSLNYKTYK
;
A
#
# COMPACT_ATOMS: atom_id res chain seq x y z
N MET A 1 -0.66 19.44 10.28
CA MET A 1 -0.02 19.61 11.60
C MET A 1 -0.48 18.54 12.61
N ALA A 2 -1.77 18.40 12.93
CA ALA A 2 -2.26 17.41 13.91
C ALA A 2 -1.75 15.96 13.69
N ASN A 3 -1.79 15.46 12.46
CA ASN A 3 -1.30 14.11 12.14
C ASN A 3 0.22 13.95 12.38
N ALA A 4 1.01 14.99 12.09
CA ALA A 4 2.46 14.95 12.26
C ALA A 4 2.85 14.93 13.75
N VAL A 5 2.13 15.71 14.58
CA VAL A 5 2.30 15.69 16.05
C VAL A 5 1.97 14.30 16.61
N GLY A 6 0.86 13.69 16.18
CA GLY A 6 0.51 12.33 16.60
C GLY A 6 1.56 11.29 16.22
N MET A 7 2.14 11.38 15.02
CA MET A 7 3.23 10.50 14.59
C MET A 7 4.50 10.69 15.42
N LEU A 8 4.92 11.92 15.68
CA LEU A 8 6.10 12.20 16.51
C LEU A 8 5.96 11.66 17.93
N VAL A 9 4.80 11.85 18.55
CA VAL A 9 4.53 11.34 19.91
C VAL A 9 4.53 9.81 19.95
N SER A 10 3.92 9.16 18.94
CA SER A 10 3.96 7.70 18.81
C SER A 10 5.38 7.18 18.62
N PHE A 11 6.19 7.80 17.76
CA PHE A 11 7.58 7.37 17.57
C PHE A 11 8.42 7.55 18.83
N ALA A 12 8.25 8.65 19.57
CA ALA A 12 8.93 8.86 20.85
C ALA A 12 8.54 7.77 21.88
N LEU A 13 7.26 7.41 21.96
CA LEU A 13 6.78 6.31 22.81
C LEU A 13 7.38 4.96 22.39
N SER A 14 7.31 4.62 21.10
CA SER A 14 7.90 3.37 20.58
C SER A 14 9.40 3.28 20.86
N PHE A 15 10.13 4.37 20.69
CA PHE A 15 11.57 4.43 20.96
C PHE A 15 11.86 4.22 22.44
N THR A 16 11.11 4.87 23.32
CA THR A 16 11.28 4.74 24.78
C THR A 16 10.99 3.31 25.25
N ILE A 17 9.94 2.68 24.73
CA ILE A 17 9.56 1.29 25.05
C ILE A 17 10.66 0.31 24.59
N ALA A 18 11.18 0.51 23.37
CA ALA A 18 12.25 -0.32 22.82
C ALA A 18 13.57 -0.15 23.60
N TRP A 19 13.93 1.08 23.96
CA TRP A 19 15.13 1.39 24.73
C TRP A 19 15.10 0.75 26.12
N LEU A 20 13.95 0.77 26.78
CA LEU A 20 13.74 0.19 28.10
C LEU A 20 13.51 -1.34 28.09
N ARG A 21 13.55 -1.98 26.91
CA ARG A 21 13.25 -3.42 26.71
C ARG A 21 11.96 -3.87 27.41
N LEU A 22 10.94 -3.01 27.42
CA LEU A 22 9.64 -3.31 28.02
C LEU A 22 8.89 -4.40 27.24
N ASN A 23 7.87 -4.99 27.86
CA ASN A 23 7.05 -6.03 27.24
C ASN A 23 6.48 -5.51 25.89
N PRO A 24 6.59 -6.30 24.79
CA PRO A 24 6.08 -5.93 23.47
C PRO A 24 4.62 -5.47 23.43
N LEU A 25 3.79 -5.89 24.39
CA LEU A 25 2.41 -5.44 24.52
C LEU A 25 2.27 -3.92 24.65
N TRP A 26 3.27 -3.22 25.21
CA TRP A 26 3.26 -1.76 25.34
C TRP A 26 3.33 -1.02 23.99
N LEU A 27 3.76 -1.66 22.91
CA LEU A 27 3.73 -1.07 21.57
C LEU A 27 2.29 -0.78 21.09
N THR A 28 1.29 -1.47 21.65
CA THR A 28 -0.13 -1.19 21.35
C THR A 28 -0.53 0.24 21.74
N LEU A 29 -0.01 0.75 22.86
CA LEU A 29 -0.24 2.13 23.30
C LEU A 29 0.31 3.16 22.32
N SER A 30 1.46 2.87 21.71
CA SER A 30 2.03 3.73 20.68
C SER A 30 1.11 3.82 19.45
N VAL A 31 0.57 2.68 19.00
CA VAL A 31 -0.36 2.61 17.87
C VAL A 31 -1.66 3.37 18.17
N ILE A 32 -2.21 3.24 19.38
CA ILE A 32 -3.41 3.98 19.80
C ILE A 32 -3.12 5.49 19.78
N THR A 33 -1.97 5.91 20.30
CA THR A 33 -1.58 7.32 20.39
C THR A 33 -1.47 7.99 19.02
N VAL A 34 -1.00 7.26 18.00
CA VAL A 34 -0.86 7.78 16.63
C VAL A 34 -2.20 8.22 16.02
N THR A 35 -3.31 7.60 16.45
CA THR A 35 -4.66 7.92 15.96
C THR A 35 -5.42 8.84 16.91
N LEU A 36 -5.24 8.68 18.23
CA LEU A 36 -5.93 9.43 19.26
C LEU A 36 -5.49 10.90 19.28
N VAL A 37 -4.19 11.18 19.22
CA VAL A 37 -3.66 12.55 19.32
C VAL A 37 -4.16 13.43 18.17
N PRO A 38 -4.09 13.01 16.89
CA PRO A 38 -4.65 13.81 15.81
C PRO A 38 -6.17 13.98 15.89
N TYR A 39 -6.89 12.98 16.40
CA TYR A 39 -8.34 13.07 16.61
C TYR A 39 -8.68 14.14 17.65
N VAL A 40 -8.00 14.14 18.81
CA VAL A 40 -8.22 15.12 19.88
C VAL A 40 -7.89 16.54 19.41
N ILE A 41 -6.74 16.73 18.74
CA ILE A 41 -6.35 18.04 18.21
C ILE A 41 -7.36 18.54 17.17
N LYS A 42 -7.78 17.68 16.22
CA LYS A 42 -8.78 18.05 15.22
C LYS A 42 -10.13 18.36 15.86
N ARG A 43 -10.56 17.56 16.83
CA ARG A 43 -11.80 17.79 17.56
C ARG A 43 -11.75 19.13 18.29
N TYR A 44 -10.66 19.42 18.99
CA TYR A 44 -10.49 20.67 19.72
C TYR A 44 -10.48 21.90 18.79
N CYS A 45 -9.71 21.88 17.70
CA CYS A 45 -9.73 22.95 16.71
C CYS A 45 -11.10 23.10 16.02
N PHE A 46 -11.78 21.99 15.72
CA PHE A 46 -13.10 22.02 15.08
C PHE A 46 -14.17 22.63 16.01
N TYR A 47 -14.14 22.31 17.31
CA TYR A 47 -15.03 22.88 18.33
C TYR A 47 -14.81 24.37 18.57
N GLN A 48 -13.59 24.89 18.38
CA GLN A 48 -13.33 26.33 18.51
C GLN A 48 -13.86 27.14 17.32
N GLN A 49 -14.04 26.52 16.15
CA GLN A 49 -14.32 27.23 14.90
C GLN A 49 -15.78 27.13 14.44
N HIS A 50 -16.56 26.17 14.95
CA HIS A 50 -17.98 26.00 14.61
C HIS A 50 -18.82 25.76 15.87
N GLN A 51 -19.82 26.62 16.13
CA GLN A 51 -20.85 26.35 17.13
C GLN A 51 -21.68 25.15 16.67
N GLU A 52 -21.73 24.11 17.51
CA GLU A 52 -22.46 22.85 17.30
C GLU A 52 -23.94 23.10 16.98
N GLN A 53 -24.33 22.93 15.72
CA GLN A 53 -25.68 22.51 15.37
C GLN A 53 -25.62 21.02 15.04
N PHE A 54 -25.97 20.17 16.01
CA PHE A 54 -26.07 18.74 15.77
C PHE A 54 -27.08 18.50 14.64
N PRO A 55 -26.72 17.73 13.60
CA PRO A 55 -27.69 17.35 12.58
C PRO A 55 -28.85 16.60 13.25
N PRO A 56 -30.10 16.80 12.78
CA PRO A 56 -31.27 16.10 13.30
C PRO A 56 -31.03 14.58 13.44
N ARG A 57 -31.67 13.95 14.43
CA ARG A 57 -31.48 12.52 14.77
C ARG A 57 -31.67 11.58 13.57
N GLU A 58 -32.57 11.94 12.65
CA GLU A 58 -32.81 11.21 11.40
C GLU A 58 -31.63 11.27 10.42
N THR A 59 -31.08 12.46 10.18
CA THR A 59 -29.90 12.65 9.32
C THR A 59 -28.69 11.95 9.89
N ARG A 60 -28.50 11.98 11.22
CA ARG A 60 -27.40 11.26 11.90
C ARG A 60 -27.41 9.76 11.61
N THR A 61 -28.58 9.12 11.65
CA THR A 61 -28.71 7.68 11.39
C THR A 61 -28.42 7.35 9.93
N LEU A 62 -28.88 8.19 9.00
CA LEU A 62 -28.59 8.06 7.57
C LEU A 62 -27.09 8.19 7.28
N TYR A 63 -26.43 9.19 7.85
CA TYR A 63 -24.98 9.39 7.70
C TYR A 63 -24.17 8.25 8.31
N LEU A 64 -24.53 7.75 9.50
CA LEU A 64 -23.89 6.59 10.12
C LEU A 64 -24.04 5.35 9.24
N ARG A 65 -25.23 5.10 8.69
CA ARG A 65 -25.48 3.98 7.79
C ARG A 65 -24.66 4.10 6.51
N TYR A 66 -24.56 5.29 5.93
CA TYR A 66 -23.70 5.55 4.77
C TYR A 66 -22.22 5.35 5.08
N LEU A 67 -21.75 5.85 6.23
CA LEU A 67 -20.36 5.70 6.67
C LEU A 67 -20.01 4.22 6.87
N LEU A 68 -20.91 3.44 7.47
CA LEU A 68 -20.73 1.99 7.61
C LEU A 68 -20.76 1.29 6.25
N TYR A 69 -21.68 1.66 5.36
CA TYR A 69 -21.78 1.07 4.03
C TYR A 69 -20.53 1.35 3.17
N ALA A 70 -19.96 2.56 3.22
CA ALA A 70 -18.75 2.91 2.48
C ALA A 70 -17.46 2.45 3.18
N GLY A 71 -17.42 2.53 4.50
CA GLY A 71 -16.23 2.24 5.31
C GLY A 71 -15.99 0.75 5.55
N LEU A 72 -17.05 -0.04 5.71
CA LEU A 72 -16.93 -1.48 6.02
C LEU A 72 -16.23 -2.26 4.88
N PRO A 73 -16.60 -2.09 3.59
CA PRO A 73 -15.87 -2.74 2.50
C PRO A 73 -14.39 -2.36 2.45
N LEU A 74 -14.06 -1.10 2.77
CA LEU A 74 -12.66 -0.64 2.81
C LEU A 74 -11.89 -1.26 3.98
N ALA A 75 -12.51 -1.33 5.16
CA ALA A 75 -11.90 -1.96 6.34
C ALA A 75 -11.63 -3.44 6.08
N ILE A 76 -12.62 -4.18 5.58
CA ILE A 76 -12.47 -5.60 5.23
C ILE A 76 -11.38 -5.76 4.14
N SER A 77 -11.40 -4.90 3.12
CA SER A 77 -10.36 -4.88 2.08
C SER A 77 -8.95 -4.74 2.65
N SER A 78 -8.75 -3.89 3.66
CA SER A 78 -7.45 -3.69 4.29
C SER A 78 -6.92 -4.94 5.01
N ILE A 79 -7.82 -5.73 5.60
CA ILE A 79 -7.48 -7.00 6.24
C ILE A 79 -7.00 -8.00 5.18
N PHE A 80 -7.76 -8.15 4.09
CA PHE A 80 -7.40 -9.06 3.00
C PHE A 80 -6.08 -8.68 2.31
N ILE A 81 -5.82 -7.39 2.07
CA ILE A 81 -4.53 -6.92 1.56
C ILE A 81 -3.40 -7.31 2.52
N SER A 82 -3.61 -7.12 3.84
CA SER A 82 -2.61 -7.48 4.85
C SER A 82 -2.30 -8.97 4.84
N VAL A 83 -3.33 -9.81 4.69
CA VAL A 83 -3.16 -11.26 4.51
C VAL A 83 -2.34 -11.53 3.25
N GLN A 84 -2.74 -10.98 2.10
CA GLN A 84 -2.07 -11.16 0.81
C GLN A 84 -0.56 -10.88 0.89
N VAL A 85 -0.16 -9.73 1.45
CA VAL A 85 1.24 -9.31 1.56
C VAL A 85 2.04 -10.26 2.44
N LYS A 86 1.41 -10.86 3.46
CA LYS A 86 2.06 -11.79 4.39
C LYS A 86 2.02 -13.24 3.94
N THR A 87 1.13 -13.60 3.01
CA THR A 87 0.96 -14.96 2.50
C THR A 87 2.27 -15.62 2.07
N ALA A 88 3.05 -14.96 1.20
CA ALA A 88 4.32 -15.52 0.71
C ALA A 88 5.33 -15.78 1.84
N GLN A 89 5.46 -14.82 2.77
CA GLN A 89 6.35 -14.94 3.92
C GLN A 89 5.89 -16.05 4.89
N MET A 90 4.58 -16.19 5.13
CA MET A 90 4.01 -17.22 6.00
C MET A 90 4.21 -18.62 5.44
N PHE A 91 3.95 -18.83 4.15
CA PHE A 91 4.20 -20.12 3.51
C PHE A 91 5.69 -20.48 3.48
N LEU A 92 6.55 -19.50 3.18
CA LEU A 92 8.00 -19.71 3.21
C LEU A 92 8.48 -20.08 4.62
N ALA A 93 7.91 -19.47 5.67
CA ALA A 93 8.27 -19.79 7.06
C ALA A 93 7.92 -21.24 7.47
N GLY A 94 6.94 -21.87 6.83
CA GLY A 94 6.55 -23.25 7.11
C GLY A 94 7.35 -24.31 6.36
N ILE A 95 8.02 -23.94 5.26
CA ILE A 95 8.69 -24.89 4.34
C ILE A 95 10.21 -24.68 4.34
N ALA A 96 10.66 -23.44 4.37
CA ALA A 96 12.06 -23.08 4.19
C ALA A 96 12.82 -23.02 5.52
N SER A 97 14.15 -23.11 5.42
CA SER A 97 15.02 -22.90 6.58
C SER A 97 14.94 -21.46 7.09
N ALA A 98 15.24 -21.25 8.38
CA ALA A 98 15.31 -19.91 8.98
C ALA A 98 16.25 -18.96 8.21
N ARG A 99 17.30 -19.51 7.57
CA ARG A 99 18.22 -18.76 6.72
C ARG A 99 17.52 -18.20 5.48
N GLU A 100 16.78 -19.02 4.75
CA GLU A 100 16.04 -18.60 3.54
C GLU A 100 14.93 -17.59 3.87
N LEU A 101 14.22 -17.81 4.97
CA LEU A 101 13.23 -16.85 5.45
C LEU A 101 13.88 -15.49 5.77
N GLY A 102 15.05 -15.49 6.41
CA GLY A 102 15.83 -14.28 6.68
C GLY A 102 16.30 -13.57 5.41
N LEU A 103 16.79 -14.33 4.42
CA LEU A 103 17.19 -13.81 3.11
C LEU A 103 16.02 -13.12 2.39
N PHE A 104 14.85 -13.75 2.36
CA PHE A 104 13.64 -13.20 1.75
C PHE A 104 13.14 -11.96 2.51
N ALA A 105 13.07 -12.03 3.84
CA ALA A 105 12.59 -10.91 4.66
C ALA A 105 13.48 -9.67 4.52
N ALA A 106 14.81 -9.84 4.48
CA ALA A 106 15.75 -8.75 4.23
C ALA A 106 15.56 -8.14 2.83
N ALA A 107 15.47 -9.00 1.80
CA ALA A 107 15.24 -8.55 0.42
C ALA A 107 13.92 -7.78 0.28
N ASN A 108 12.84 -8.30 0.86
CA ASN A 108 11.52 -7.68 0.82
C ASN A 108 11.49 -6.35 1.59
N THR A 109 12.22 -6.24 2.70
CA THR A 109 12.33 -4.99 3.45
C THR A 109 13.00 -3.91 2.61
N ILE A 110 14.13 -4.21 1.96
CA ILE A 110 14.83 -3.25 1.09
C ILE A 110 13.95 -2.90 -0.11
N ALA A 111 13.34 -3.89 -0.76
CA ALA A 111 12.46 -3.67 -1.91
C ALA A 111 11.23 -2.81 -1.57
N ALA A 112 10.66 -2.96 -0.38
CA ALA A 112 9.53 -2.14 0.07
C ALA A 112 9.95 -0.75 0.59
N SER A 113 11.23 -0.55 0.95
CA SER A 113 11.68 0.65 1.65
C SER A 113 11.54 1.94 0.85
N TRP A 114 11.51 1.90 -0.48
CA TRP A 114 11.40 3.09 -1.33
C TRP A 114 9.96 3.42 -1.73
N ILE A 115 8.97 2.56 -1.40
CA ILE A 115 7.56 2.74 -1.77
C ILE A 115 6.95 4.03 -1.17
N PHE A 116 7.54 4.57 -0.11
CA PHE A 116 7.05 5.81 0.51
C PHE A 116 7.10 7.00 -0.46
N ILE A 117 8.04 7.02 -1.42
CA ILE A 117 8.21 8.12 -2.37
C ILE A 117 7.00 8.24 -3.31
N PRO A 118 6.62 7.18 -4.07
CA PRO A 118 5.42 7.25 -4.89
C PRO A 118 4.15 7.44 -4.04
N VAL A 119 4.06 6.85 -2.85
CA VAL A 119 2.91 7.03 -1.96
C VAL A 119 2.77 8.49 -1.49
N ALA A 120 3.87 9.19 -1.23
CA ALA A 120 3.86 10.62 -0.90
C ALA A 120 3.35 11.45 -2.07
N LEU A 121 3.84 11.19 -3.29
CA LEU A 121 3.36 11.86 -4.51
C LEU A 121 1.86 11.61 -4.74
N ILE A 122 1.41 10.36 -4.60
CA ILE A 122 0.00 10.01 -4.69
C ILE A 122 -0.79 10.82 -3.69
N THR A 123 -0.40 10.79 -2.41
CA THR A 123 -1.16 11.46 -1.35
C THR A 123 -1.27 12.97 -1.57
N SER A 124 -0.19 13.62 -2.01
CA SER A 124 -0.18 15.07 -2.28
C SER A 124 -1.02 15.46 -3.49
N CYS A 125 -0.92 14.74 -4.61
CA CYS A 125 -1.67 15.05 -5.83
C CYS A 125 -3.14 14.61 -5.75
N PHE A 126 -3.47 13.62 -4.92
CA PHE A 126 -4.82 13.07 -4.86
C PHE A 126 -5.84 14.06 -4.29
N SER A 127 -5.40 15.03 -3.47
CA SER A 127 -6.27 16.10 -2.98
C SER A 127 -6.82 16.96 -4.13
N GLU A 128 -6.02 17.23 -5.15
CA GLU A 128 -6.45 17.96 -6.35
C GLU A 128 -7.38 17.08 -7.21
N ILE A 129 -6.99 15.82 -7.42
CA ILE A 129 -7.81 14.84 -8.15
C ILE A 129 -9.19 14.71 -7.50
N PHE A 130 -9.31 14.70 -6.18
CA PHE A 130 -10.61 14.60 -5.50
C PHE A 130 -11.57 15.76 -5.82
N ARG A 131 -11.04 16.96 -6.09
CA ARG A 131 -11.85 18.15 -6.42
C ARG A 131 -12.28 18.17 -7.88
N ALA A 132 -11.44 17.66 -8.78
CA ALA A 132 -11.74 17.57 -10.21
C ALA A 132 -12.88 16.58 -10.50
N ARG A 133 -13.65 16.79 -11.56
CA ARG A 133 -14.74 15.90 -12.00
C ARG A 133 -14.62 15.54 -13.48
N GLY A 134 -15.26 14.43 -13.88
CA GLY A 134 -15.30 13.99 -15.26
C GLY A 134 -13.90 13.76 -15.86
N ASP A 135 -13.69 14.23 -17.08
CA ASP A 135 -12.46 14.00 -17.85
C ASP A 135 -11.21 14.64 -17.24
N GLU A 136 -11.36 15.75 -16.51
CA GLU A 136 -10.25 16.41 -15.83
C GLU A 136 -9.66 15.52 -14.75
N ALA A 137 -10.51 14.83 -13.98
CA ALA A 137 -10.07 13.87 -12.98
C ALA A 137 -9.33 12.68 -13.59
N VAL A 138 -9.79 12.20 -14.75
CA VAL A 138 -9.16 11.12 -15.50
C VAL A 138 -7.77 11.55 -15.99
N ARG A 139 -7.65 12.76 -16.55
CA ARG A 139 -6.38 13.33 -17.03
C ARG A 139 -5.38 13.55 -15.90
N LEU A 140 -5.80 14.14 -14.78
CA LEU A 140 -4.94 14.34 -13.61
C LEU A 140 -4.47 13.00 -13.03
N THR A 141 -5.35 12.00 -12.96
CA THR A 141 -4.98 10.66 -12.49
C THR A 141 -4.02 9.98 -13.45
N ALA A 142 -4.18 10.16 -14.76
CA ALA A 142 -3.25 9.64 -15.76
C ALA A 142 -1.87 10.31 -15.66
N ARG A 143 -1.79 11.63 -15.47
CA ARG A 143 -0.52 12.34 -15.20
C ARG A 143 0.15 11.80 -13.93
N LEU A 144 -0.62 11.63 -12.85
CA LEU A 144 -0.13 11.08 -11.59
C LEU A 144 0.42 9.66 -11.77
N ASN A 145 -0.32 8.78 -12.46
CA ASN A 145 0.13 7.42 -12.75
C ASN A 145 1.44 7.42 -13.54
N GLY A 146 1.59 8.36 -14.47
CA GLY A 146 2.81 8.63 -15.20
C GLY A 146 4.01 8.99 -14.34
N TYR A 147 3.84 9.97 -13.44
CA TYR A 147 4.90 10.36 -12.50
C TYR A 147 5.27 9.20 -11.57
N VAL A 148 4.28 8.47 -11.06
CA VAL A 148 4.52 7.28 -10.24
C VAL A 148 5.29 6.23 -11.03
N MET A 149 4.93 5.98 -12.29
CA MET A 149 5.64 5.03 -13.16
C MET A 149 7.09 5.47 -13.40
N ALA A 150 7.34 6.76 -13.67
CA ALA A 150 8.68 7.30 -13.88
C ALA A 150 9.56 7.14 -12.63
N VAL A 151 9.03 7.48 -11.46
CA VAL A 151 9.73 7.31 -10.17
C VAL A 151 10.00 5.85 -9.87
N SER A 152 9.02 4.96 -10.08
CA SER A 152 9.18 3.52 -9.88
C SER A 152 10.21 2.91 -10.83
N LEU A 153 10.27 3.36 -12.09
CA LEU A 153 11.27 2.88 -13.05
C LEU A 153 12.68 3.36 -12.68
N LEU A 154 12.82 4.62 -12.25
CA LEU A 154 14.08 5.17 -11.75
C LEU A 154 14.56 4.40 -10.52
N MET A 155 13.67 4.09 -9.58
CA MET A 155 14.03 3.30 -8.40
C MET A 155 14.38 1.86 -8.74
N LEU A 156 13.63 1.23 -9.64
CA LEU A 156 13.96 -0.10 -10.15
C LEU A 156 15.37 -0.12 -10.77
N PHE A 157 15.74 0.91 -11.54
CA PHE A 157 17.06 1.04 -12.14
C PHE A 157 18.17 1.16 -11.08
N ILE A 158 17.97 2.01 -10.07
CA ILE A 158 18.91 2.15 -8.94
C ILE A 158 19.09 0.82 -8.21
N VAL A 159 17.99 0.13 -7.92
CA VAL A 159 18.03 -1.14 -7.20
C VAL A 159 18.62 -2.28 -8.05
N ALA A 160 18.38 -2.28 -9.37
CA ALA A 160 18.99 -3.27 -10.25
C ALA A 160 20.53 -3.12 -10.32
N LEU A 161 21.05 -1.88 -10.26
CA LEU A 161 22.49 -1.62 -10.31
C LEU A 161 23.17 -1.77 -8.94
N TRP A 162 22.53 -1.32 -7.86
CA TRP A 162 23.16 -1.23 -6.53
C TRP A 162 22.51 -2.10 -5.46
N GLY A 163 21.46 -2.85 -5.77
CA GLY A 163 20.69 -3.64 -4.79
C GLY A 163 21.55 -4.68 -4.05
N GLU A 164 22.45 -5.36 -4.75
CA GLU A 164 23.39 -6.30 -4.12
C GLU A 164 24.37 -5.59 -3.17
N HIS A 165 24.89 -4.43 -3.56
CA HIS A 165 25.78 -3.64 -2.71
C HIS A 165 25.07 -3.13 -1.45
N ILE A 166 23.82 -2.68 -1.59
CA ILE A 166 22.99 -2.20 -0.49
C ILE A 166 22.74 -3.32 0.53
N ILE A 167 22.37 -4.53 0.06
CA ILE A 167 22.08 -5.62 1.00
C ILE A 167 23.33 -6.14 1.69
N VAL A 168 24.46 -6.22 0.99
CA VAL A 168 25.74 -6.62 1.58
C VAL A 168 26.23 -5.58 2.58
N ALA A 169 26.04 -4.28 2.31
CA ALA A 169 26.42 -3.22 3.23
C ALA A 169 25.56 -3.22 4.51
N LEU A 170 24.26 -3.49 4.42
CA LEU A 170 23.33 -3.44 5.55
C LEU A 170 23.28 -4.75 6.37
N TYR A 171 23.29 -5.90 5.69
CA TYR A 171 23.08 -7.22 6.31
C TYR A 171 24.32 -8.11 6.26
N GLY A 172 25.36 -7.72 5.52
CA GLY A 172 26.62 -8.44 5.40
C GLY A 172 26.69 -9.42 4.22
N PRO A 173 27.87 -10.03 3.97
CA PRO A 173 28.13 -10.86 2.80
C PRO A 173 27.26 -12.13 2.72
N ALA A 174 26.78 -12.62 3.87
CA ALA A 174 25.92 -13.80 3.96
C ALA A 174 24.57 -13.63 3.21
N TYR A 175 24.17 -12.37 2.93
CA TYR A 175 22.94 -12.02 2.24
C TYR A 175 23.11 -11.75 0.74
N ARG A 176 24.30 -11.99 0.17
CA ARG A 176 24.56 -11.76 -1.27
C ARG A 176 23.56 -12.49 -2.17
N GLN A 177 23.16 -13.70 -1.80
CA GLN A 177 22.19 -14.52 -2.55
C GLN A 177 20.82 -13.83 -2.70
N SER A 178 20.48 -12.88 -1.83
CA SER A 178 19.26 -12.10 -1.92
C SER A 178 19.27 -11.02 -3.01
N GLY A 179 20.43 -10.68 -3.60
CA GLY A 179 20.53 -9.63 -4.63
C GLY A 179 19.54 -9.81 -5.79
N ASN A 180 19.46 -11.02 -6.33
CA ASN A 180 18.51 -11.36 -7.40
C ASN A 180 17.04 -11.25 -6.97
N LEU A 181 16.74 -11.52 -5.69
CA LEU A 181 15.39 -11.41 -5.14
C LEU A 181 14.96 -9.95 -5.04
N ILE A 182 15.88 -9.05 -4.66
CA ILE A 182 15.60 -7.62 -4.48
C ILE A 182 15.10 -7.00 -5.79
N THR A 183 15.73 -7.32 -6.93
CA THR A 183 15.35 -6.77 -8.23
C THR A 183 13.91 -7.17 -8.59
N LEU A 184 13.55 -8.44 -8.42
CA LEU A 184 12.21 -8.93 -8.73
C LEU A 184 11.15 -8.43 -7.73
N LEU A 185 11.48 -8.36 -6.44
CA LEU A 185 10.60 -7.76 -5.42
C LEU A 185 10.42 -6.25 -5.62
N SER A 186 11.45 -5.56 -6.09
CA SER A 186 11.36 -4.13 -6.41
C SER A 186 10.49 -3.91 -7.63
N LEU A 187 10.58 -4.79 -8.63
CA LEU A 187 9.66 -4.78 -9.75
C LEU A 187 8.21 -4.98 -9.26
N ALA A 188 7.96 -5.94 -8.37
CA ALA A 188 6.63 -6.14 -7.75
C ALA A 188 6.15 -4.88 -6.99
N THR A 189 7.06 -4.22 -6.26
CA THR A 189 6.78 -2.97 -5.54
C THR A 189 6.41 -1.82 -6.49
N SER A 190 7.06 -1.72 -7.65
CA SER A 190 6.69 -0.79 -8.72
C SER A 190 5.26 -1.02 -9.23
N PHE A 191 4.88 -2.27 -9.44
CA PHE A 191 3.51 -2.65 -9.80
C PHE A 191 2.50 -2.27 -8.71
N SER A 192 2.85 -2.51 -7.45
CA SER A 192 2.03 -2.16 -6.28
C SER A 192 1.80 -0.64 -6.17
N ALA A 193 2.84 0.17 -6.42
CA ALA A 193 2.74 1.63 -6.42
C ALA A 193 1.75 2.15 -7.47
N MET A 194 1.80 1.62 -8.70
CA MET A 194 0.82 1.93 -9.75
C MET A 194 -0.59 1.44 -9.38
N GLY A 195 -0.68 0.25 -8.77
CA GLY A 195 -1.94 -0.32 -8.26
C GLY A 195 -2.60 0.57 -7.20
N THR A 196 -1.79 1.27 -6.40
CA THR A 196 -2.25 2.21 -5.38
C THR A 196 -2.91 3.44 -5.99
N VAL A 197 -2.43 3.95 -7.14
CA VAL A 197 -3.09 5.04 -7.89
C VAL A 197 -4.50 4.63 -8.31
N ALA A 198 -4.61 3.44 -8.91
CA ALA A 198 -5.89 2.88 -9.34
C ALA A 198 -6.84 2.64 -8.15
N TYR A 199 -6.33 2.12 -7.03
CA TYR A 199 -7.08 1.93 -5.79
C TYR A 199 -7.69 3.25 -5.32
N ARG A 200 -6.89 4.32 -5.20
CA ARG A 200 -7.36 5.64 -4.76
C ARG A 200 -8.42 6.20 -5.69
N PHE A 201 -8.24 6.04 -7.00
CA PHE A 201 -9.22 6.48 -8.00
C PHE A 201 -10.56 5.70 -7.90
N MET A 202 -10.53 4.38 -7.72
CA MET A 202 -11.74 3.57 -7.48
C MET A 202 -12.51 4.06 -6.25
N VAL A 203 -11.79 4.37 -5.17
CA VAL A 203 -12.36 4.90 -3.92
C VAL A 203 -13.05 6.24 -4.15
N LYS A 204 -12.42 7.14 -4.92
CA LYS A 204 -13.03 8.42 -5.30
C LYS A 204 -14.35 8.21 -6.07
N GLU A 205 -14.38 7.25 -6.98
CA GLU A 205 -15.52 6.95 -7.84
C GLU A 205 -16.65 6.16 -7.15
N GLY A 206 -16.55 5.92 -5.84
CA GLY A 206 -17.52 5.17 -5.05
C GLY A 206 -17.50 3.65 -5.30
N GLY A 207 -16.42 3.11 -5.85
CA GLY A 207 -16.28 1.71 -6.26
C GLY A 207 -16.03 0.70 -5.14
N PHE A 208 -16.52 0.94 -3.92
CA PHE A 208 -16.17 0.17 -2.71
C PHE A 208 -16.47 -1.33 -2.82
N ASP A 209 -17.67 -1.69 -3.30
CA ASP A 209 -18.09 -3.09 -3.45
C ASP A 209 -17.26 -3.83 -4.50
N TYR A 210 -16.93 -3.16 -5.60
CA TYR A 210 -16.06 -3.73 -6.62
C TYR A 210 -14.65 -3.94 -6.05
N LEU A 211 -14.12 -2.95 -5.33
CA LEU A 211 -12.79 -3.02 -4.74
C LEU A 211 -12.68 -4.18 -3.76
N LEU A 212 -13.69 -4.40 -2.93
CA LEU A 212 -13.75 -5.53 -2.01
C LEU A 212 -13.76 -6.87 -2.77
N LYS A 213 -14.65 -7.03 -3.76
CA LYS A 213 -14.71 -8.25 -4.60
C LYS A 213 -13.39 -8.52 -5.31
N LYS A 214 -12.74 -7.47 -5.82
CA LYS A 214 -11.42 -7.52 -6.46
C LYS A 214 -10.39 -8.11 -5.51
N ILE A 215 -10.29 -7.55 -4.30
CA ILE A 215 -9.29 -7.94 -3.31
C ILE A 215 -9.54 -9.37 -2.81
N ILE A 216 -10.80 -9.75 -2.57
CA ILE A 216 -11.14 -11.13 -2.19
C ILE A 216 -10.72 -12.11 -3.28
N CYS A 217 -11.07 -11.83 -4.54
CA CYS A 217 -10.67 -12.68 -5.66
C CYS A 217 -9.14 -12.75 -5.78
N LEU A 218 -8.45 -11.63 -5.57
CA LEU A 218 -6.98 -11.57 -5.62
C LEU A 218 -6.37 -12.46 -4.54
N VAL A 219 -6.88 -12.41 -3.31
CA VAL A 219 -6.44 -13.27 -2.21
C VAL A 219 -6.67 -14.74 -2.55
N LEU A 220 -7.87 -15.08 -3.04
CA LEU A 220 -8.23 -16.46 -3.41
C LEU A 220 -7.34 -17.03 -4.53
N ILE A 221 -6.82 -16.20 -5.43
CA ILE A 221 -5.86 -16.63 -6.46
C ILE A 221 -4.43 -16.65 -5.91
N SER A 222 -4.05 -15.65 -5.13
CA SER A 222 -2.67 -15.48 -4.63
C SER A 222 -2.25 -16.56 -3.64
N ILE A 223 -3.18 -17.10 -2.82
CA ILE A 223 -2.89 -18.13 -1.82
C ILE A 223 -2.49 -19.46 -2.50
N PRO A 224 -3.32 -20.07 -3.37
CA PRO A 224 -2.95 -21.28 -4.11
C PRO A 224 -1.70 -21.08 -4.96
N LEU A 225 -1.59 -19.92 -5.61
CA LEU A 225 -0.44 -19.58 -6.43
C LEU A 225 0.84 -19.55 -5.59
N SER A 226 0.82 -18.88 -4.43
CA SER A 226 1.96 -18.86 -3.52
C SER A 226 2.31 -20.24 -3.02
N TRP A 227 1.33 -21.04 -2.63
CA TRP A 227 1.57 -22.41 -2.19
C TRP A 227 2.25 -23.26 -3.28
N TRP A 228 1.72 -23.23 -4.51
CA TRP A 228 2.27 -24.03 -5.62
C TRP A 228 3.69 -23.60 -6.01
N LEU A 229 3.93 -22.29 -6.13
CA LEU A 229 5.25 -21.78 -6.51
C LEU A 229 6.31 -22.02 -5.42
N ILE A 230 5.95 -21.86 -4.14
CA ILE A 230 6.88 -22.04 -3.02
C ILE A 230 7.26 -23.52 -2.87
N GLN A 231 6.31 -24.45 -3.04
CA GLN A 231 6.61 -25.89 -3.01
C GLN A 231 7.56 -26.31 -4.13
N GLY A 232 7.45 -25.73 -5.33
CA GLY A 232 8.31 -26.07 -6.46
C GLY A 232 9.68 -25.37 -6.46
N TYR A 233 9.73 -24.08 -6.09
CA TYR A 233 10.90 -23.22 -6.30
C TYR A 233 11.42 -22.53 -5.03
N GLY A 234 10.90 -22.89 -3.85
CA GLY A 234 11.34 -22.37 -2.55
C GLY A 234 11.29 -20.83 -2.47
N ILE A 235 12.41 -20.22 -2.07
CA ILE A 235 12.57 -18.76 -1.94
C ILE A 235 12.32 -17.98 -3.25
N MET A 236 12.70 -18.57 -4.39
CA MET A 236 12.46 -17.96 -5.70
C MET A 236 10.96 -18.03 -6.04
N GLY A 237 10.31 -19.13 -5.70
CA GLY A 237 8.85 -19.30 -5.80
C GLY A 237 8.08 -18.25 -5.00
N ALA A 238 8.50 -17.97 -3.76
CA ALA A 238 7.90 -16.91 -2.94
C ALA A 238 8.02 -15.53 -3.60
N THR A 239 9.14 -15.27 -4.26
CA THR A 239 9.39 -13.99 -4.93
C THR A 239 8.51 -13.83 -6.18
N TRP A 240 8.42 -14.88 -6.99
CA TRP A 240 7.52 -14.93 -8.14
C TRP A 240 6.05 -14.82 -7.75
N SER A 241 5.65 -15.41 -6.63
CA SER A 241 4.25 -15.34 -6.20
C SER A 241 3.84 -13.91 -5.82
N VAL A 242 4.72 -13.15 -5.16
CA VAL A 242 4.51 -11.72 -4.87
C VAL A 242 4.42 -10.93 -6.16
N PHE A 243 5.39 -11.11 -7.07
CA PHE A 243 5.41 -10.42 -8.36
C PHE A 243 4.13 -10.68 -9.16
N LEU A 244 3.73 -11.93 -9.30
CA LEU A 244 2.58 -12.31 -10.11
C LEU A 244 1.25 -11.86 -9.47
N SER A 245 1.17 -11.86 -8.13
CA SER A 245 0.04 -11.31 -7.40
C SER A 245 -0.11 -9.80 -7.63
N GLU A 246 0.99 -9.05 -7.59
CA GLU A 246 0.97 -7.61 -7.85
C GLU A 246 0.67 -7.29 -9.32
N LEU A 247 1.20 -8.10 -10.25
CA LEU A 247 0.90 -7.98 -11.67
C LEU A 247 -0.59 -8.21 -11.96
N LEU A 248 -1.18 -9.26 -11.38
CA LEU A 248 -2.61 -9.56 -11.49
C LEU A 248 -3.46 -8.44 -10.87
N SER A 249 -3.03 -7.89 -9.73
CA SER A 249 -3.67 -6.76 -9.05
C SER A 249 -3.70 -5.51 -9.94
N LEU A 250 -2.61 -5.22 -10.66
CA LEU A 250 -2.51 -4.05 -11.53
C LEU A 250 -3.30 -4.20 -12.83
N THR A 251 -3.26 -5.39 -13.44
CA THR A 251 -3.74 -5.62 -14.81
C THR A 251 -5.17 -6.16 -14.83
N VAL A 252 -5.31 -7.48 -14.82
CA VAL A 252 -6.55 -8.24 -15.03
C VAL A 252 -7.66 -7.73 -14.14
N MET A 253 -7.36 -7.50 -12.86
CA MET A 253 -8.37 -7.16 -11.87
C MET A 253 -8.78 -5.68 -11.86
N ASN A 254 -7.99 -4.78 -12.43
CA ASN A 254 -8.37 -3.38 -12.55
C ASN A 254 -9.21 -3.11 -13.80
N TYR A 255 -9.08 -3.94 -14.84
CA TYR A 255 -9.75 -3.70 -16.13
C TYR A 255 -11.26 -3.96 -16.11
N PHE A 256 -11.76 -4.79 -15.18
CA PHE A 256 -13.20 -5.01 -15.04
C PHE A 256 -13.95 -3.87 -14.34
N PHE A 257 -13.27 -2.83 -13.84
CA PHE A 257 -13.93 -1.71 -13.17
C PHE A 257 -14.51 -0.69 -14.16
N LYS A 258 -15.81 -0.38 -14.00
CA LYS A 258 -16.56 0.63 -14.79
C LYS A 258 -16.22 0.62 -16.29
N ARG A 259 -16.26 -0.54 -16.96
CA ARG A 259 -15.95 -0.69 -18.41
C ARG A 259 -14.54 -0.17 -18.80
N GLY A 260 -13.51 -0.53 -18.01
CA GLY A 260 -12.11 -0.26 -18.38
C GLY A 260 -11.65 1.19 -18.21
N VAL A 261 -12.30 1.98 -17.36
CA VAL A 261 -11.85 3.37 -17.08
C VAL A 261 -10.41 3.42 -16.57
N ILE A 262 -9.99 2.41 -15.81
CA ILE A 262 -8.61 2.32 -15.30
C ILE A 262 -7.63 1.97 -16.42
N GLN A 263 -8.04 1.12 -17.37
CA GLN A 263 -7.26 0.86 -18.57
C GLN A 263 -7.08 2.16 -19.38
N LYS A 264 -8.14 2.98 -19.54
CA LYS A 264 -8.03 4.30 -20.18
C LYS A 264 -7.04 5.21 -19.45
N ILE A 265 -7.05 5.22 -18.11
CA ILE A 265 -6.09 6.00 -17.30
C ILE A 265 -4.66 5.51 -17.54
N GLN A 266 -4.42 4.21 -17.52
CA GLN A 266 -3.09 3.63 -17.75
C GLN A 266 -2.59 3.90 -19.18
N VAL A 267 -3.42 3.67 -20.20
CA VAL A 267 -3.07 3.95 -21.60
C VAL A 267 -2.87 5.45 -21.83
N SER A 268 -3.71 6.30 -21.24
CA SER A 268 -3.53 7.75 -21.32
C SER A 268 -2.26 8.21 -20.62
N SER A 269 -1.84 7.55 -19.52
CA SER A 269 -0.60 7.91 -18.83
C SER A 269 0.67 7.67 -19.66
N LEU A 270 0.61 6.75 -20.62
CA LEU A 270 1.68 6.49 -21.59
C LEU A 270 1.69 7.48 -22.76
N ASN A 271 0.61 8.24 -22.95
CA ASN A 271 0.50 9.19 -24.06
C ASN A 271 1.06 10.57 -23.68
N TYR A 272 2.05 11.05 -24.44
CA TYR A 272 2.68 12.36 -24.25
C TYR A 272 1.68 13.53 -24.26
N LYS A 273 0.57 13.43 -25.00
CA LYS A 273 -0.49 14.46 -25.04
C LYS A 273 -1.15 14.71 -23.68
N THR A 274 -1.06 13.76 -22.76
CA THR A 274 -1.61 13.89 -21.42
C THR A 274 -0.85 14.93 -20.58
N TYR A 275 0.43 15.21 -20.89
CA TYR A 275 1.32 16.10 -20.12
C TYR A 275 1.45 17.52 -20.69
N LYS A 276 1.09 17.73 -21.97
CA LYS A 276 0.61 19.04 -22.43
C LYS A 276 -0.67 19.37 -21.67
#